data_AF-A0A960T0Z6-F1
#
_entry.id   AF-A0A960T0Z6-F1
#
_cell.length_a   1.000
_cell.length_b   1.000
_cell.length_c   1.000
_cell.angle_alpha   90.00
_cell.angle_beta   90.00
_cell.angle_gamma   90.00
#
_symmetry.space_group_name_H-M   'P 1'
#
loop_
_entity.id
_entity.type
_entity.pdbx_description
1 polymer ?
#
loop_
_entity_poly.entity_id
_entity_poly.type
_entity_poly.pdbx_seq_one_letter_code
_entity_poly.pdbx_strand_id
1 'polypeptide(L)'
;MKLPWKAAFCLALLLALTACRENKTAVETDPPTDGDFVRYLEGRATARVWGIHFDVAEPKGHASGSEFDGGIHSDPEQTDARIKITMGDDVEIRLEKVPGSPIRFQMNGRPYGGLEVGDKVRIDKGRNVEVNDSARQANDEDPK
;
A
#
# COMPACT_ATOMS: atom_id res chain seq x y z
N MET A 1 -11.59 74.67 -13.83
CA MET A 1 -11.23 73.28 -14.19
C MET A 1 -10.75 72.55 -12.96
N LYS A 2 -11.53 71.58 -12.45
CA LYS A 2 -11.14 70.66 -11.36
C LYS A 2 -11.74 69.29 -11.70
N LEU A 3 -10.90 68.28 -11.94
CA LEU A 3 -11.31 66.91 -12.24
C LEU A 3 -11.77 66.17 -10.96
N PRO A 4 -12.81 65.31 -11.02
CA PRO A 4 -13.28 64.56 -9.86
C PRO A 4 -12.47 63.29 -9.61
N TRP A 5 -11.91 63.21 -8.39
CA TRP A 5 -11.05 62.17 -7.79
C TRP A 5 -11.64 60.74 -7.72
N LYS A 6 -12.92 60.51 -8.01
CA LYS A 6 -13.62 59.29 -7.53
C LYS A 6 -13.54 58.03 -8.41
N ALA A 7 -12.80 58.04 -9.51
CA ALA A 7 -12.86 56.94 -10.49
C ALA A 7 -11.71 55.89 -10.40
N ALA A 8 -10.85 55.95 -9.39
CA ALA A 8 -9.66 55.08 -9.33
C ALA A 8 -9.76 53.87 -8.39
N PHE A 9 -10.89 53.65 -7.70
CA PHE A 9 -10.93 52.67 -6.60
C PHE A 9 -11.67 51.35 -6.89
N CYS A 10 -12.37 51.20 -8.02
CA CYS A 10 -13.14 49.98 -8.31
C CYS A 10 -12.43 48.95 -9.21
N LEU A 11 -11.34 49.31 -9.89
CA LEU A 11 -10.70 48.40 -10.86
C LEU A 11 -9.60 47.51 -10.25
N ALA A 12 -9.19 47.76 -9.00
CA ALA A 12 -8.17 46.96 -8.32
C ALA A 12 -8.73 45.73 -7.59
N LEU A 13 -10.05 45.62 -7.40
CA LEU A 13 -10.66 44.52 -6.64
C LEU A 13 -11.03 43.29 -7.51
N LEU A 14 -11.04 43.42 -8.83
CA LEU A 14 -11.45 42.34 -9.75
C LEU A 14 -10.30 41.45 -10.25
N LEU A 15 -9.05 41.77 -9.91
CA LEU A 15 -7.86 40.99 -10.30
C LEU A 15 -7.38 40.00 -9.23
N ALA A 16 -8.04 39.92 -8.08
CA ALA A 16 -7.63 39.04 -6.97
C ALA A 16 -8.22 37.61 -7.04
N LEU A 17 -9.03 37.27 -8.05
CA LEU A 17 -9.71 35.97 -8.15
C LEU A 17 -9.06 34.95 -9.11
N THR A 18 -7.94 35.28 -9.76
CA THR A 18 -7.30 34.37 -10.73
C THR A 18 -6.03 33.68 -10.23
N ALA A 19 -5.58 33.96 -9.01
CA ALA A 19 -4.37 33.36 -8.44
C ALA A 19 -4.72 32.43 -7.28
N CYS A 20 -4.98 31.16 -7.61
CA CYS A 20 -4.60 29.95 -6.87
C CYS A 20 -5.46 28.79 -7.36
N ARG A 21 -5.42 28.50 -8.67
CA ARG A 21 -5.54 27.10 -9.09
C ARG A 21 -4.17 26.50 -8.83
N GLU A 22 -3.89 26.16 -7.57
CA GLU A 22 -2.82 25.22 -7.27
C GLU A 22 -3.17 23.96 -8.05
N ASN A 23 -2.49 23.76 -9.18
CA ASN A 23 -2.20 22.42 -9.66
C ASN A 23 -1.43 21.77 -8.51
N LYS A 24 -2.16 21.19 -7.55
CA LYS A 24 -1.68 20.02 -6.85
C LYS A 24 -1.55 18.97 -7.94
N THR A 25 -0.44 19.02 -8.66
CA THR A 25 0.18 17.81 -9.18
C THR A 25 0.21 16.92 -7.95
N ALA A 26 -0.70 15.94 -7.91
CA ALA A 26 -0.64 14.92 -6.89
C ALA A 26 0.79 14.41 -6.99
N VAL A 27 1.60 14.73 -5.98
CA VAL A 27 2.91 14.13 -5.86
C VAL A 27 2.56 12.68 -5.61
N GLU A 28 2.67 11.89 -6.68
CA GLU A 28 2.67 10.44 -6.65
C GLU A 28 3.77 10.11 -5.64
N THR A 29 3.31 9.87 -4.44
CA THR A 29 4.15 9.54 -3.31
C THR A 29 3.74 8.10 -3.09
N ASP A 30 4.64 7.17 -3.27
CA ASP A 30 4.37 5.76 -3.01
C ASP A 30 4.00 5.58 -1.52
N PRO A 31 3.14 4.60 -1.15
CA PRO A 31 2.97 4.25 0.26
C PRO A 31 4.34 4.07 0.91
N PRO A 32 4.60 4.48 2.17
CA PRO A 32 5.94 4.51 2.76
C PRO A 32 6.65 3.19 2.53
N THR A 33 7.53 3.18 1.52
CA THR A 33 8.43 2.08 1.17
C THR A 33 9.71 2.15 1.99
N ASP A 34 9.84 3.16 2.87
CA ASP A 34 10.98 3.34 3.76
C ASP A 34 11.12 2.12 4.68
N GLY A 35 12.08 1.26 4.32
CA GLY A 35 12.35 0.02 5.04
C GLY A 35 11.52 -1.18 4.59
N ASP A 36 10.80 -1.09 3.46
CA ASP A 36 10.27 -2.26 2.78
C ASP A 36 11.43 -3.09 2.20
N PHE A 37 11.34 -4.40 2.37
CA PHE A 37 12.34 -5.32 1.85
C PHE A 37 11.71 -6.68 1.61
N VAL A 38 12.35 -7.46 0.74
CA VAL A 38 12.15 -8.89 0.62
C VAL A 38 13.54 -9.52 0.62
N ARG A 39 13.79 -10.46 1.52
CA ARG A 39 15.10 -11.11 1.64
C ARG A 39 14.96 -12.59 1.95
N TYR A 40 15.92 -13.36 1.46
CA TYR A 40 16.08 -14.77 1.77
C TYR A 40 17.41 -14.99 2.50
N LEU A 41 17.38 -15.59 3.68
CA LEU A 41 18.58 -15.90 4.47
C LEU A 41 18.37 -17.19 5.25
N GLU A 42 19.35 -18.10 5.18
CA GLU A 42 19.43 -19.32 6.02
C GLU A 42 18.14 -20.17 6.02
N GLY A 43 17.50 -20.34 4.86
CA GLY A 43 16.27 -21.14 4.75
C GLY A 43 15.02 -20.43 5.26
N ARG A 44 15.06 -19.11 5.41
CA ARG A 44 13.91 -18.27 5.80
C ARG A 44 13.78 -17.10 4.84
N ALA A 45 12.57 -16.88 4.31
CA ALA A 45 12.26 -15.64 3.62
C ALA A 45 11.56 -14.68 4.57
N THR A 46 11.98 -13.42 4.57
CA THR A 46 11.34 -12.37 5.36
C THR A 46 11.06 -11.17 4.48
N ALA A 47 9.92 -10.52 4.71
CA ALA A 47 9.61 -9.26 4.07
C ALA A 47 8.98 -8.25 5.02
N ARG A 48 9.15 -6.98 4.70
CA ARG A 48 8.34 -5.89 5.21
C ARG A 48 7.72 -5.18 4.02
N VAL A 49 6.40 -5.09 3.99
CA VAL A 49 5.66 -4.40 2.94
C VAL A 49 4.46 -3.71 3.57
N TRP A 50 4.27 -2.41 3.30
CA TRP A 50 3.21 -1.60 3.92
C TRP A 50 3.17 -1.69 5.45
N GLY A 51 4.34 -1.83 6.07
CA GLY A 51 4.47 -1.99 7.52
C GLY A 51 3.99 -3.33 8.08
N ILE A 52 3.61 -4.30 7.25
CA ILE A 52 3.33 -5.69 7.65
C ILE A 52 4.63 -6.49 7.57
N HIS A 53 4.90 -7.33 8.58
CA HIS A 53 6.05 -8.24 8.58
C HIS A 53 5.64 -9.65 8.17
N PHE A 54 6.31 -10.20 7.17
CA PHE A 54 6.14 -11.58 6.73
C PHE A 54 7.38 -12.40 7.09
N ASP A 55 7.15 -13.60 7.61
CA ASP A 55 8.18 -14.58 7.94
C ASP A 55 7.76 -15.96 7.42
N VAL A 56 8.48 -16.46 6.43
CA VAL A 56 8.19 -17.73 5.74
C VAL A 56 9.32 -18.71 5.99
N ALA A 57 8.98 -19.82 6.63
CA ALA A 57 9.91 -20.90 6.92
C ALA A 57 10.11 -21.81 5.70
N GLU A 58 11.37 -22.05 5.35
CA GLU A 58 11.81 -22.97 4.29
C GLU A 58 11.00 -22.84 2.99
N PRO A 59 10.97 -21.65 2.35
CA PRO A 59 10.45 -21.55 0.99
C PRO A 59 11.26 -22.45 0.06
N LYS A 60 10.62 -23.06 -0.93
CA LYS A 60 11.32 -23.86 -1.94
C LYS A 60 12.05 -22.91 -2.88
N GLY A 61 13.31 -23.18 -3.19
CA GLY A 61 14.10 -22.30 -4.05
C GLY A 61 14.63 -21.06 -3.32
N HIS A 62 15.27 -20.16 -4.08
CA HIS A 62 15.97 -18.98 -3.54
C HIS A 62 15.50 -17.66 -4.16
N ALA A 63 14.56 -17.71 -5.11
CA ALA A 63 14.07 -16.52 -5.78
C ALA A 63 13.19 -15.71 -4.83
N SER A 64 13.44 -14.41 -4.70
CA SER A 64 12.57 -13.51 -3.96
C SER A 64 12.42 -12.20 -4.70
N GLY A 65 11.20 -11.69 -4.80
CA GLY A 65 10.92 -10.45 -5.51
C GLY A 65 9.56 -9.87 -5.14
N SER A 66 9.35 -8.61 -5.52
CA SER A 66 8.08 -7.92 -5.37
C SER A 66 7.72 -7.20 -6.67
N GLU A 67 6.45 -7.23 -7.02
CA GLU A 67 5.85 -6.49 -8.12
C GLU A 67 4.75 -5.60 -7.54
N PHE A 68 4.73 -4.34 -7.98
CA PHE A 68 3.82 -3.31 -7.50
C PHE A 68 2.97 -2.80 -8.67
N ASP A 69 1.67 -2.66 -8.45
CA ASP A 69 0.70 -2.16 -9.43
C ASP A 69 -0.30 -1.21 -8.75
N GLY A 70 -0.52 -0.01 -9.32
CA GLY A 70 -1.40 1.04 -8.76
C GLY A 70 -0.70 2.06 -7.86
N GLY A 71 -1.44 2.72 -6.95
CA GLY A 71 -0.88 3.60 -5.92
C GLY A 71 -0.61 5.05 -6.30
N ILE A 72 -1.66 5.87 -6.48
CA ILE A 72 -1.51 7.34 -6.67
C ILE A 72 -1.15 8.05 -5.33
N HIS A 73 -1.19 7.34 -4.19
CA HIS A 73 -1.12 7.92 -2.85
C HIS A 73 -0.19 7.19 -1.90
N SER A 74 0.53 7.99 -1.10
CA SER A 74 1.56 7.54 -0.14
C SER A 74 1.01 7.13 1.20
N ASP A 75 -0.27 7.30 1.40
CA ASP A 75 -0.89 6.88 2.62
C ASP A 75 -1.41 5.45 2.41
N PRO A 76 -0.90 4.43 3.15
CA PRO A 76 -1.44 3.07 3.08
C PRO A 76 -2.95 3.05 3.34
N GLU A 77 -3.50 4.01 4.10
CA GLU A 77 -4.94 4.10 4.36
C GLU A 77 -5.74 4.60 3.14
N GLN A 78 -5.14 5.42 2.28
CA GLN A 78 -5.77 6.05 1.11
C GLN A 78 -5.34 5.45 -0.24
N THR A 79 -4.41 4.50 -0.22
CA THR A 79 -3.90 3.88 -1.44
C THR A 79 -4.93 2.90 -2.03
N ASP A 80 -5.07 2.93 -3.35
CA ASP A 80 -5.64 1.85 -4.15
C ASP A 80 -4.45 1.21 -4.88
N ALA A 81 -3.91 0.16 -4.27
CA ALA A 81 -2.67 -0.45 -4.72
C ALA A 81 -2.68 -1.95 -4.51
N ARG A 82 -1.88 -2.63 -5.31
CA ARG A 82 -1.69 -4.08 -5.28
C ARG A 82 -0.21 -4.40 -5.24
N ILE A 83 0.15 -5.34 -4.39
CA ILE A 83 1.51 -5.87 -4.30
C ILE A 83 1.47 -7.37 -4.41
N LYS A 84 2.33 -7.91 -5.25
CA LYS A 84 2.67 -9.32 -5.30
C LYS A 84 4.07 -9.50 -4.76
N ILE A 85 4.23 -10.39 -3.78
CA ILE A 85 5.51 -10.79 -3.22
C ILE A 85 5.70 -12.27 -3.52
N THR A 86 6.84 -12.62 -4.10
CA THR A 86 7.22 -14.02 -4.32
C THR A 86 8.35 -14.37 -3.37
N MET A 87 8.20 -15.45 -2.62
CA MET A 87 9.19 -15.98 -1.68
C MET A 87 9.46 -17.45 -2.01
N GLY A 88 10.59 -17.70 -2.64
CA GLY A 88 10.84 -18.98 -3.29
C GLY A 88 9.93 -19.20 -4.50
N ASP A 89 9.77 -20.45 -4.88
CA ASP A 89 8.98 -20.88 -6.04
C ASP A 89 7.55 -21.30 -5.63
N ASP A 90 7.27 -21.38 -4.32
CA ASP A 90 6.04 -21.98 -3.79
C ASP A 90 5.20 -21.08 -2.88
N VAL A 91 5.65 -19.85 -2.62
CA VAL A 91 4.90 -18.86 -1.85
C VAL A 91 4.76 -17.57 -2.64
N GLU A 92 3.54 -17.30 -3.09
CA GLU A 92 3.11 -16.02 -3.63
C GLU A 92 2.14 -15.36 -2.65
N ILE A 93 2.47 -14.15 -2.21
CA ILE A 93 1.62 -13.32 -1.35
C ILE A 93 1.07 -12.19 -2.20
N ARG A 94 -0.24 -11.97 -2.16
CA ARG A 94 -0.87 -10.80 -2.75
C ARG A 94 -1.51 -9.94 -1.69
N LEU A 95 -1.21 -8.65 -1.73
CA LEU A 95 -1.81 -7.62 -0.92
C LEU A 95 -2.60 -6.70 -1.83
N GLU A 96 -3.86 -6.46 -1.51
CA GLU A 96 -4.70 -5.48 -2.20
C GLU A 96 -5.26 -4.53 -1.15
N LYS A 97 -5.01 -3.24 -1.33
CA LYS A 97 -5.54 -2.22 -0.46
C LYS A 97 -6.52 -1.36 -1.25
N VAL A 98 -7.75 -1.27 -0.73
CA VAL A 98 -8.78 -0.34 -1.22
C VAL A 98 -9.00 0.73 -0.13
N PRO A 99 -9.18 2.02 -0.48
CA PRO A 99 -9.40 3.08 0.50
C PRO A 99 -10.57 2.75 1.45
N GLY A 100 -10.38 3.00 2.75
CA GLY A 100 -11.40 2.73 3.78
C GLY A 100 -11.65 1.26 4.12
N SER A 101 -10.82 0.33 3.64
CA SER A 101 -10.91 -1.11 3.99
C SER A 101 -9.56 -1.65 4.48
N PRO A 102 -9.53 -2.78 5.23
CA PRO A 102 -8.30 -3.47 5.59
C PRO A 102 -7.50 -3.93 4.36
N ILE A 103 -6.21 -4.18 4.53
CA ILE A 103 -5.36 -4.75 3.46
C ILE A 103 -5.80 -6.20 3.23
N ARG A 104 -6.33 -6.52 2.06
CA ARG A 104 -6.71 -7.90 1.71
C ARG A 104 -5.45 -8.72 1.50
N PHE A 105 -5.36 -9.83 2.21
CA PHE A 105 -4.23 -10.74 2.13
C PHE A 105 -4.63 -12.06 1.48
N GLN A 106 -3.87 -12.46 0.47
CA GLN A 106 -3.97 -13.78 -0.17
C GLN A 106 -2.60 -14.45 -0.20
N MET A 107 -2.59 -15.78 -0.07
CA MET A 107 -1.41 -16.61 -0.31
C MET A 107 -1.76 -17.69 -1.31
N ASN A 108 -0.95 -17.82 -2.37
CA ASN A 108 -1.13 -18.78 -3.46
C ASN A 108 -2.56 -18.72 -4.04
N GLY A 109 -3.10 -17.52 -4.19
CA GLY A 109 -4.46 -17.27 -4.69
C GLY A 109 -5.60 -17.58 -3.72
N ARG A 110 -5.31 -18.01 -2.48
CA ARG A 110 -6.31 -18.26 -1.44
C ARG A 110 -6.39 -17.06 -0.49
N PRO A 111 -7.58 -16.51 -0.20
CA PRO A 111 -7.70 -15.35 0.69
C PRO A 111 -7.61 -15.77 2.16
N TYR A 112 -6.95 -14.95 2.99
CA TYR A 112 -6.78 -15.16 4.44
C TYR A 112 -7.35 -13.98 5.26
N GLY A 113 -8.19 -13.16 4.63
CA GLY A 113 -8.87 -12.02 5.26
C GLY A 113 -8.05 -10.73 5.23
N GLY A 114 -8.40 -9.80 6.11
CA GLY A 114 -7.78 -8.48 6.21
C GLY A 114 -6.55 -8.46 7.14
N LEU A 115 -5.59 -7.61 6.81
CA LEU A 115 -4.44 -7.25 7.62
C LEU A 115 -4.43 -5.74 7.88
N GLU A 116 -3.76 -5.36 8.96
CA GLU A 116 -3.51 -3.98 9.36
C GLU A 116 -2.01 -3.68 9.39
N VAL A 117 -1.66 -2.39 9.32
CA VAL A 117 -0.27 -1.95 9.45
C VAL A 117 0.27 -2.36 10.81
N GLY A 118 1.43 -3.02 10.84
CA GLY A 118 2.06 -3.55 12.05
C GLY A 118 1.76 -5.01 12.34
N ASP A 119 0.86 -5.65 11.58
CA ASP A 119 0.61 -7.09 11.68
C ASP A 119 1.87 -7.91 11.37
N LYS A 120 1.99 -9.05 12.04
CA LYS A 120 3.03 -10.05 11.80
C LYS A 120 2.40 -11.31 11.26
N VAL A 121 2.80 -11.69 10.06
CA VAL A 121 2.35 -12.90 9.37
C VAL A 121 3.47 -13.93 9.38
N ARG A 122 3.19 -15.10 9.96
CA ARG A 122 4.10 -16.25 9.97
C ARG A 122 3.52 -17.36 9.10
N ILE A 123 4.34 -17.88 8.19
CA ILE A 123 3.99 -18.99 7.30
C ILE A 123 4.96 -20.12 7.57
N ASP A 124 4.46 -21.21 8.15
CA ASP A 124 5.31 -22.33 8.50
C ASP A 124 5.66 -23.21 7.28
N LYS A 125 6.43 -24.28 7.52
CA LYS A 125 6.82 -25.26 6.50
C LYS A 125 5.62 -26.02 5.90
N GLY A 126 4.55 -26.18 6.66
CA GLY A 126 3.28 -26.75 6.20
C GLY A 126 2.41 -25.75 5.43
N ARG A 127 2.88 -24.50 5.28
CA ARG A 127 2.12 -23.37 4.72
C ARG A 127 0.88 -23.02 5.54
N ASN A 128 0.91 -23.32 6.84
CA ASN A 128 -0.08 -22.78 7.77
C ASN A 128 0.24 -21.30 8.00
N VAL A 129 -0.81 -20.49 8.03
CA VAL A 129 -0.71 -19.05 8.19
C VAL A 129 -1.12 -18.68 9.61
N GLU A 130 -0.30 -17.88 10.25
CA GLU A 130 -0.62 -17.22 11.52
C GLU A 130 -0.48 -15.71 11.35
N VAL A 131 -1.40 -14.96 11.96
CA VAL A 131 -1.33 -13.51 12.04
C VAL A 131 -1.37 -13.11 13.51
N ASN A 132 -0.35 -12.41 13.98
CA ASN A 132 -0.18 -12.02 15.38
C ASN A 132 -0.40 -13.22 16.33
N ASP A 133 0.32 -14.31 16.07
CA ASP A 133 0.29 -15.58 16.83
C ASP A 133 -1.07 -16.31 16.82
N SER A 134 -2.01 -15.88 15.97
CA SER A 134 -3.31 -16.53 15.80
C SER A 134 -3.40 -17.23 14.45
N ALA A 135 -3.63 -18.54 14.47
CA ALA A 135 -3.80 -19.34 13.25
C ALA A 135 -4.99 -18.83 12.42
N ARG A 136 -4.77 -18.69 11.11
CA ARG A 136 -5.80 -18.35 10.13
C ARG A 136 -6.01 -19.50 9.17
N GLN A 137 -7.28 -19.74 8.85
CA GLN A 137 -7.66 -20.58 7.73
C GLN A 137 -7.89 -19.70 6.51
N ALA A 138 -7.65 -20.26 5.33
CA ALA A 138 -8.09 -19.58 4.12
C ALA A 138 -9.62 -19.52 4.10
N ASN A 139 -10.16 -18.38 3.71
CA ASN A 139 -11.59 -18.23 3.48
C ASN A 139 -11.87 -18.83 2.10
N ASP A 140 -12.67 -19.88 2.02
CA ASP A 140 -13.10 -20.42 0.72
C ASP A 140 -14.23 -19.56 0.10
N GLU A 141 -14.55 -18.41 0.70
CA GLU A 141 -15.56 -17.47 0.23
C GLU A 141 -14.97 -16.53 -0.83
N ASP A 142 -15.33 -16.83 -2.08
CA ASP A 142 -15.23 -15.93 -3.22
C ASP A 142 -16.03 -14.65 -2.90
N PRO A 143 -15.41 -13.46 -2.82
CA PRO A 143 -16.17 -12.22 -2.65
C PRO A 143 -16.98 -11.99 -3.95
N LYS A 144 -18.27 -12.34 -3.88
CA LYS A 144 -19.28 -12.05 -4.91
C LYS A 144 -19.35 -10.58 -5.29
#